data_AF-A0A7V4MZD9-F1
#
_entry.id   AF-A0A7V4MZD9-F1
#
_cell.length_a   1.000
_cell.length_b   1.000
_cell.length_c   1.000
_cell.angle_alpha   90.00
_cell.angle_beta   90.00
_cell.angle_gamma   90.00
#
_symmetry.space_group_name_H-M   'P 1'
#
loop_
_entity.id
_entity.type
_entity.pdbx_description
1 polymer ?
#
loop_
_entity_poly.entity_id
_entity_poly.type
_entity_poly.pdbx_seq_one_letter_code
_entity_poly.pdbx_strand_id
1 'polypeptide(L)'
;MWKSSTCSCREAKRRSVSGCLRISPRRKAVTADEYRLERLPNGQRLISEKLDHLRSVCLGFWIPAGSRDEPDCLTGATHFIEHLLFKGSAKYTAEEIAQVFDTLGGELNASTSREYVVVYGRFLDDQLPVAMDVMADMLLTPTFADLDREREVVLEEIAMVEDSPQDLIHDVLAEVVL
;
A
#
# COMPACT_ATOMS: atom_id res chain seq x y z
N MET A 1 9.67 -7.35 14.33
CA MET A 1 10.53 -6.71 15.35
C MET A 1 9.82 -5.57 16.09
N TRP A 2 9.10 -5.89 17.16
CA TRP A 2 8.50 -4.93 18.08
C TRP A 2 9.39 -4.78 19.31
N LYS A 3 10.49 -4.00 19.21
CA LYS A 3 11.27 -3.61 20.40
C LYS A 3 11.82 -2.20 20.26
N SER A 4 11.51 -1.39 21.27
CA SER A 4 11.92 -0.01 21.42
C SER A 4 13.39 0.10 21.82
N SER A 5 14.16 0.87 21.05
CA SER A 5 15.50 1.29 21.49
C SER A 5 15.95 2.59 20.81
N THR A 6 15.91 3.66 21.62
CA THR A 6 16.54 4.99 21.51
C THR A 6 17.49 5.30 20.33
N CYS A 7 17.13 6.42 19.69
CA CYS A 7 17.69 7.09 18.51
C CYS A 7 19.15 7.61 18.61
N SER A 8 19.93 7.41 17.53
CA SER A 8 21.11 8.22 17.16
C SER A 8 21.42 8.08 15.65
N CYS A 9 21.04 9.10 14.85
CA CYS A 9 21.34 9.23 13.43
C CYS A 9 22.84 9.44 13.13
N ARG A 10 23.41 8.69 12.17
CA ARG A 10 24.64 9.07 11.43
C ARG A 10 24.55 8.72 9.95
N GLU A 11 24.76 9.73 9.11
CA GLU A 11 24.87 9.66 7.65
C GLU A 11 26.15 8.95 7.19
N ALA A 12 26.08 8.19 6.09
CA ALA A 12 27.27 7.76 5.35
C ALA A 12 27.08 7.77 3.82
N LYS A 13 28.08 8.37 3.17
CA LYS A 13 28.19 8.77 1.75
C LYS A 13 28.18 7.62 0.74
N ARG A 14 27.61 7.95 -0.43
CA ARG A 14 27.70 7.28 -1.74
C ARG A 14 29.13 6.95 -2.17
N ARG A 15 29.31 5.83 -2.88
CA ARG A 15 30.38 5.64 -3.88
C ARG A 15 29.83 4.97 -5.13
N SER A 16 30.10 5.62 -6.27
CA SER A 16 29.82 5.17 -7.63
C SER A 16 30.82 4.10 -8.08
N VAL A 17 30.35 3.08 -8.79
CA VAL A 17 31.23 2.25 -9.63
C VAL A 17 30.65 2.20 -11.04
N SER A 18 31.41 2.77 -11.96
CA SER A 18 31.21 2.78 -13.41
C SER A 18 31.62 1.41 -13.98
N GLY A 19 30.77 0.83 -14.83
CA GLY A 19 31.05 -0.44 -15.51
C GLY A 19 30.06 -0.67 -16.64
N CYS A 20 30.33 -0.08 -17.81
CA CYS A 20 29.52 -0.20 -19.01
C CYS A 20 29.77 -1.56 -19.68
N LEU A 21 28.84 -2.51 -19.55
CA LEU A 21 28.81 -3.74 -20.35
C LEU A 21 27.59 -3.68 -21.29
N ARG A 22 27.85 -3.44 -22.59
CA ARG A 22 26.83 -3.43 -23.63
C ARG A 22 26.36 -4.85 -23.90
N ILE A 23 25.24 -5.24 -23.31
CA ILE A 23 24.51 -6.44 -23.68
C ILE A 23 23.35 -6.00 -24.57
N SER A 24 23.39 -6.36 -25.85
CA SER A 24 22.28 -6.15 -26.78
C SER A 24 21.31 -7.33 -26.73
N PRO A 25 20.04 -7.17 -26.33
CA PRO A 25 19.04 -8.19 -26.53
C PRO A 25 18.24 -7.88 -27.79
N ARG A 26 18.52 -8.61 -28.88
CA ARG A 26 17.48 -8.89 -29.87
C ARG A 26 16.52 -9.89 -29.22
N ARG A 27 15.48 -9.39 -28.55
CA ARG A 27 14.24 -10.14 -28.29
C ARG A 27 13.13 -9.38 -29.00
N LYS A 28 12.38 -10.08 -29.84
CA LYS A 28 11.15 -9.55 -30.44
C LYS A 28 10.28 -9.02 -29.30
N ALA A 29 10.02 -7.72 -29.31
CA ALA A 29 9.09 -7.09 -28.39
C ALA A 29 7.72 -7.74 -28.61
N VAL A 30 7.22 -8.43 -27.59
CA VAL A 30 5.78 -8.41 -27.34
C VAL A 30 5.44 -6.93 -27.26
N THR A 31 4.48 -6.45 -28.05
CA THR A 31 4.02 -5.06 -27.99
C THR A 31 3.54 -4.82 -26.57
N ALA A 32 4.40 -4.27 -25.73
CA ALA A 32 4.03 -3.80 -24.41
C ALA A 32 3.07 -2.65 -24.68
N ASP A 33 1.82 -2.81 -24.26
CA ASP A 33 0.92 -1.67 -24.17
C ASP A 33 1.66 -0.58 -23.38
N GLU A 34 1.78 0.59 -24.00
CA GLU A 34 2.65 1.66 -23.50
C GLU A 34 1.99 2.29 -22.27
N TYR A 35 2.58 2.12 -21.10
CA TYR A 35 2.13 2.83 -19.91
C TYR A 35 2.42 4.33 -20.06
N ARG A 36 1.49 5.15 -19.56
CA ARG A 36 1.60 6.60 -19.55
C ARG A 36 1.95 7.06 -18.14
N LEU A 37 3.00 7.87 -18.05
CA LEU A 37 3.43 8.51 -16.80
C LEU A 37 3.20 10.02 -16.90
N GLU A 38 2.38 10.55 -16.01
CA GLU A 38 2.09 11.98 -15.90
C GLU A 38 2.44 12.50 -14.50
N ARG A 39 2.79 13.78 -14.41
CA ARG A 39 2.93 14.49 -13.13
C ARG A 39 1.80 15.49 -13.00
N LEU A 40 1.01 15.35 -11.95
CA LEU A 40 -0.09 16.24 -11.62
C LEU A 40 0.45 17.59 -11.07
N PRO A 41 -0.36 18.67 -11.11
CA PRO A 41 0.06 19.98 -10.60
C PRO A 41 0.48 19.98 -9.13
N ASN A 42 -0.05 19.06 -8.31
CA ASN A 42 0.32 18.88 -6.90
C ASN A 42 1.61 18.07 -6.70
N GLY A 43 2.31 17.70 -7.77
CA GLY A 43 3.57 16.95 -7.72
C GLY A 43 3.41 15.43 -7.70
N GLN A 44 2.18 14.91 -7.55
CA GLN A 44 1.91 13.47 -7.56
C GLN A 44 2.11 12.86 -8.95
N ARG A 45 2.44 11.57 -8.97
CA ARG A 45 2.64 10.80 -10.20
C ARG A 45 1.38 10.00 -10.50
N LEU A 46 0.88 10.11 -11.73
CA LEU A 46 -0.17 9.26 -12.27
C LEU A 46 0.45 8.29 -13.27
N ILE A 47 0.28 7.00 -13.03
CA ILE A 47 0.66 5.93 -13.96
C ILE A 47 -0.65 5.31 -14.44
N SER A 48 -0.85 5.27 -15.76
CA SER A 48 -2.03 4.65 -16.35
C SER A 48 -1.65 3.79 -17.54
N GLU A 49 -2.35 2.67 -17.69
CA GLU A 49 -2.23 1.78 -18.84
C GLU A 49 -3.65 1.50 -19.32
N LYS A 50 -3.91 1.79 -20.60
CA LYS A 50 -5.24 1.60 -21.18
C LYS A 50 -5.28 0.30 -21.95
N LEU A 51 -6.14 -0.60 -21.51
CA LEU A 51 -6.39 -1.89 -22.15
C LEU A 51 -7.77 -1.86 -22.80
N ASP A 52 -7.84 -1.50 -24.09
CA ASP A 52 -9.12 -1.27 -24.82
C ASP A 52 -10.06 -2.48 -24.86
N HIS A 53 -9.55 -3.67 -24.59
CA HIS A 53 -10.30 -4.93 -24.59
C HIS A 53 -10.88 -5.31 -23.21
N LEU A 54 -10.62 -4.52 -22.17
CA LEU A 54 -11.13 -4.73 -20.81
C LEU A 54 -12.25 -3.73 -20.47
N ARG A 55 -13.21 -4.19 -19.65
CA ARG A 55 -14.33 -3.39 -19.10
C ARG A 55 -14.21 -3.20 -17.58
N SER A 56 -13.00 -3.35 -17.06
CA SER A 56 -12.68 -3.23 -15.65
C SER A 56 -11.50 -2.29 -15.44
N VAL A 57 -11.41 -1.74 -14.24
CA VAL A 57 -10.33 -0.85 -13.81
C VAL A 57 -9.71 -1.41 -12.55
N CYS A 58 -8.38 -1.37 -12.47
CA CYS A 58 -7.63 -1.53 -11.24
C CYS A 58 -7.08 -0.15 -10.86
N LEU A 59 -7.58 0.41 -9.76
CA LEU A 59 -7.15 1.70 -9.23
C LEU A 59 -6.32 1.46 -7.98
N GLY A 60 -5.16 2.11 -7.86
CA GLY A 60 -4.30 1.95 -6.69
C GLY A 60 -3.60 3.25 -6.29
N PHE A 61 -3.60 3.53 -5.00
CA PHE A 61 -2.83 4.59 -4.37
C PHE A 61 -1.59 3.97 -3.73
N TRP A 62 -0.42 4.36 -4.22
CA TRP A 62 0.87 3.89 -3.73
C TRP A 62 1.52 4.97 -2.89
N ILE A 63 1.62 4.72 -1.59
CA ILE A 63 2.19 5.63 -0.60
C ILE A 63 3.60 5.12 -0.27
N PRO A 64 4.67 5.91 -0.53
CA PRO A 64 6.05 5.50 -0.27
C PRO A 64 6.39 5.69 1.22
N ALA A 65 5.62 5.00 2.07
CA ALA A 65 5.84 4.89 3.50
C ALA A 65 5.46 3.46 3.90
N GLY A 66 6.25 2.82 4.75
CA GLY A 66 5.93 1.50 5.30
C GLY A 66 6.50 1.33 6.69
N SER A 67 6.51 0.10 7.22
CA SER A 67 6.96 -0.16 8.59
C SER A 67 8.44 0.18 8.83
N ARG A 68 9.25 0.30 7.78
CA ARG A 68 10.64 0.78 7.87
C ARG A 68 10.76 2.27 8.23
N ASP A 69 9.76 3.07 7.87
CA ASP A 69 9.77 4.51 8.07
C ASP A 69 9.21 4.92 9.45
N GLU A 70 8.76 3.94 10.24
CA GLU A 70 8.20 4.15 11.57
C GLU A 70 9.29 4.47 12.60
N PRO A 71 9.06 5.44 13.51
CA PRO A 71 9.93 5.58 14.67
C PRO A 71 9.73 4.41 15.63
N ASP A 72 10.77 4.02 16.37
CA ASP A 72 10.74 2.86 17.28
C ASP A 72 9.62 2.88 18.34
N CYS A 73 9.07 4.06 18.65
CA CYS A 73 7.96 4.22 19.58
C CYS A 73 6.57 4.01 18.95
N LEU A 74 6.49 3.95 17.61
CA LEU A 74 5.27 3.77 16.84
C LEU A 74 5.38 2.60 15.85
N THR A 75 6.22 1.61 16.15
CA THR A 75 6.29 0.38 15.34
C THR A 75 4.90 -0.25 15.22
N GLY A 76 4.50 -0.59 14.00
CA GLY A 76 3.19 -1.12 13.66
C GLY A 76 2.11 -0.06 13.40
N ALA A 77 2.41 1.23 13.50
CA ALA A 77 1.46 2.31 13.23
C ALA A 77 0.97 2.34 11.78
N THR A 78 1.79 2.03 10.77
CA THR A 78 1.38 2.04 9.36
C THR A 78 0.36 0.93 9.09
N HIS A 79 0.61 -0.28 9.62
CA HIS A 79 -0.34 -1.38 9.52
C HIS A 79 -1.63 -1.07 10.28
N PHE A 80 -1.51 -0.51 11.49
CA PHE A 80 -2.69 -0.11 12.26
C PHE A 80 -3.51 0.98 11.56
N ILE A 81 -2.86 1.98 10.95
CA ILE A 81 -3.53 3.01 10.15
C ILE A 81 -4.24 2.40 8.96
N GLU A 82 -3.62 1.45 8.26
CA GLU A 82 -4.24 0.72 7.14
C GLU A 82 -5.60 0.15 7.52
N HIS A 83 -5.67 -0.59 8.64
CA HIS A 83 -6.92 -1.14 9.15
C HIS A 83 -7.98 -0.06 9.41
N LEU A 84 -7.55 1.07 9.98
CA LEU A 84 -8.46 2.16 10.33
C LEU A 84 -9.01 2.90 9.10
N LEU A 85 -8.34 2.85 7.95
CA LEU A 85 -8.86 3.45 6.70
C LEU A 85 -10.22 2.84 6.31
N PHE A 86 -10.46 1.58 6.68
CA PHE A 86 -11.73 0.88 6.40
C PHE A 86 -12.82 1.17 7.43
N LYS A 87 -12.52 1.87 8.53
CA LYS A 87 -13.50 2.18 9.60
C LYS A 87 -14.32 3.44 9.34
N GLY A 88 -14.15 4.03 8.17
CA GLY A 88 -14.91 5.19 7.72
C GLY A 88 -14.06 6.44 7.53
N SER A 89 -14.70 7.41 6.92
CA SER A 89 -14.16 8.70 6.54
C SER A 89 -15.17 9.81 6.84
N ALA A 90 -14.81 11.06 6.54
CA ALA A 90 -15.69 12.20 6.78
C ALA A 90 -17.01 12.11 5.99
N LYS A 91 -17.00 11.51 4.79
CA LYS A 91 -18.22 11.35 3.98
C LYS A 91 -18.90 9.99 4.09
N TYR A 92 -18.14 8.92 4.37
CA TYR A 92 -18.66 7.55 4.31
C TYR A 92 -18.39 6.80 5.61
N THR A 93 -19.41 6.13 6.13
CA THR A 93 -19.25 5.14 7.20
C THR A 93 -18.57 3.87 6.68
N ALA A 94 -18.03 3.04 7.59
CA ALA A 94 -17.46 1.74 7.23
C ALA A 94 -18.45 0.85 6.45
N GLU A 95 -19.71 0.85 6.87
CA GLU A 95 -20.78 0.09 6.20
C GLU A 95 -21.06 0.62 4.80
N GLU A 96 -21.12 1.95 4.63
CA GLU A 96 -21.33 2.56 3.30
C GLU A 96 -20.16 2.27 2.36
N ILE A 97 -18.92 2.31 2.83
CA ILE A 97 -17.74 1.94 2.03
C ILE A 97 -17.89 0.49 1.52
N ALA A 98 -18.21 -0.44 2.42
CA ALA A 98 -18.39 -1.84 2.06
C ALA A 98 -19.56 -2.02 1.07
N GLN A 99 -20.72 -1.43 1.37
CA GLN A 99 -21.91 -1.51 0.51
C GLN A 99 -21.67 -0.93 -0.88
N VAL A 100 -20.92 0.18 -0.99
CA VAL A 100 -20.56 0.74 -2.30
C VAL A 100 -19.80 -0.31 -3.09
N PHE A 101 -18.67 -0.81 -2.59
CA PHE A 101 -17.84 -1.76 -3.35
C PHE A 101 -18.54 -3.09 -3.66
N ASP A 102 -19.38 -3.60 -2.74
CA ASP A 102 -20.25 -4.75 -2.99
C ASP A 102 -21.25 -4.46 -4.13
N THR A 103 -21.84 -3.26 -4.16
CA THR A 103 -22.77 -2.84 -5.22
C THR A 103 -22.07 -2.66 -6.56
N LEU A 104 -20.82 -2.19 -6.56
CA LEU A 104 -20.01 -2.07 -7.77
C LEU A 104 -19.61 -3.45 -8.34
N GLY A 105 -19.84 -4.54 -7.61
CA GLY A 105 -19.29 -5.87 -7.91
C GLY A 105 -17.76 -5.86 -7.91
N GLY A 106 -17.18 -4.95 -7.13
CA GLY A 106 -15.75 -4.74 -7.04
C GLY A 106 -15.17 -5.29 -5.76
N GLU A 107 -13.85 -5.20 -5.66
CA GLU A 107 -13.15 -5.38 -4.40
C GLU A 107 -12.40 -4.09 -4.04
N LEU A 108 -12.24 -3.90 -2.74
CA LEU A 108 -11.39 -2.89 -2.14
C LEU A 108 -10.48 -3.57 -1.13
N ASN A 109 -9.20 -3.28 -1.20
CA ASN A 109 -8.22 -3.88 -0.31
C ASN A 109 -7.04 -2.94 -0.08
N ALA A 110 -6.23 -3.26 0.91
CA ALA A 110 -4.99 -2.56 1.19
C ALA A 110 -3.90 -3.56 1.58
N SER A 111 -2.66 -3.09 1.57
CA SER A 111 -1.53 -3.85 2.07
C SER A 111 -0.40 -2.93 2.49
N THR A 112 0.11 -3.18 3.68
CA THR A 112 1.31 -2.55 4.22
C THR A 112 2.52 -3.46 4.00
N SER A 113 3.55 -2.90 3.38
CA SER A 113 4.88 -3.46 3.26
C SER A 113 5.86 -2.69 4.16
N ARG A 114 7.12 -3.14 4.17
CA ARG A 114 8.21 -2.40 4.83
C ARG A 114 8.48 -1.04 4.16
N GLU A 115 8.26 -0.92 2.84
CA GLU A 115 8.65 0.27 2.06
C GLU A 115 7.49 1.05 1.47
N TYR A 116 6.27 0.51 1.49
CA TYR A 116 5.10 1.17 0.93
C TYR A 116 3.81 0.67 1.57
N VAL A 117 2.77 1.50 1.49
CA VAL A 117 1.38 1.11 1.70
C VAL A 117 0.66 1.27 0.39
N VAL A 118 -0.15 0.29 0.02
CA VAL A 118 -1.01 0.35 -1.15
C VAL A 118 -2.47 0.20 -0.73
N VAL A 119 -3.33 1.09 -1.23
CA VAL A 119 -4.79 0.95 -1.15
C VAL A 119 -5.29 0.84 -2.57
N TYR A 120 -5.98 -0.25 -2.90
CA TYR A 120 -6.37 -0.54 -4.27
C TYR A 120 -7.77 -1.13 -4.37
N GLY A 121 -8.41 -0.92 -5.51
CA GLY A 121 -9.70 -1.49 -5.82
C GLY A 121 -9.78 -1.98 -7.26
N ARG A 122 -10.60 -3.01 -7.47
CA ARG A 122 -10.90 -3.58 -8.80
C ARG A 122 -12.41 -3.55 -9.00
N PHE A 123 -12.88 -2.92 -10.07
CA PHE A 123 -14.31 -2.70 -10.33
C PHE A 123 -14.57 -2.48 -11.83
N LEU A 124 -15.85 -2.36 -12.22
CA LEU A 124 -16.25 -2.07 -13.60
C LEU A 124 -15.90 -0.64 -14.02
N ASP A 125 -15.58 -0.47 -15.30
CA ASP A 125 -15.06 0.80 -15.84
C ASP A 125 -16.00 2.01 -15.68
N ASP A 126 -17.31 1.77 -15.73
CA ASP A 126 -18.34 2.78 -15.52
C ASP A 126 -18.45 3.28 -14.07
N GLN A 127 -17.86 2.56 -13.12
CA GLN A 127 -17.88 2.90 -11.68
C GLN A 127 -16.67 3.73 -11.22
N LEU A 128 -15.71 4.01 -12.11
CA LEU A 128 -14.49 4.74 -11.76
C LEU A 128 -14.73 6.06 -11.00
N PRO A 129 -15.69 6.93 -11.37
CA PRO A 129 -15.93 8.15 -10.63
C PRO A 129 -16.32 7.92 -9.17
N VAL A 130 -17.16 6.91 -8.92
CA VAL A 130 -17.66 6.58 -7.57
C VAL A 130 -16.53 5.98 -6.73
N ALA A 131 -15.84 4.97 -7.26
CA ALA A 131 -14.75 4.32 -6.55
C ALA A 131 -13.60 5.30 -6.23
N MET A 132 -13.29 6.21 -7.16
CA MET A 132 -12.29 7.25 -6.93
C MET A 132 -12.69 8.21 -5.80
N ASP A 133 -13.95 8.65 -5.71
CA ASP A 133 -14.40 9.53 -4.63
C ASP A 133 -14.33 8.83 -3.26
N VAL A 134 -14.80 7.59 -3.17
CA VAL A 134 -14.75 6.81 -1.93
C VAL A 134 -13.30 6.57 -1.49
N MET A 135 -12.45 6.04 -2.37
CA MET A 135 -11.05 5.75 -2.02
C MET A 135 -10.26 7.01 -1.67
N ALA A 136 -10.50 8.13 -2.37
CA ALA A 136 -9.86 9.40 -2.04
C ALA A 136 -10.31 9.93 -0.67
N ASP A 137 -11.61 9.82 -0.34
CA ASP A 137 -12.15 10.27 0.94
C ASP A 137 -11.62 9.44 2.12
N MET A 138 -11.53 8.12 1.95
CA MET A 138 -10.90 7.19 2.90
C MET A 138 -9.46 7.59 3.21
N LEU A 139 -8.68 7.93 2.18
CA LEU A 139 -7.26 8.27 2.33
C LEU A 139 -7.02 9.67 2.90
N LEU A 140 -7.85 10.64 2.52
CA LEU A 140 -7.62 12.05 2.85
C LEU A 140 -8.31 12.48 4.15
N THR A 141 -9.42 11.84 4.51
CA THR A 141 -10.23 12.21 5.67
C THR A 141 -10.73 11.00 6.47
N PRO A 142 -9.86 10.06 6.89
CA PRO A 142 -10.25 8.94 7.74
C PRO A 142 -10.73 9.44 9.11
N THR A 143 -11.75 8.78 9.68
CA THR A 143 -12.28 9.13 11.01
C THR A 143 -11.44 8.58 12.16
N PHE A 144 -10.67 7.52 11.91
CA PHE A 144 -9.93 6.76 12.93
C PHE A 144 -10.84 6.29 14.08
N ALA A 145 -12.03 5.77 13.73
CA ALA A 145 -12.96 5.17 14.68
C ALA A 145 -12.52 3.76 15.14
N ASP A 146 -13.12 3.26 16.22
CA ASP A 146 -12.97 1.88 16.73
C ASP A 146 -11.53 1.44 17.08
N LEU A 147 -10.67 2.38 17.48
CA LEU A 147 -9.25 2.14 17.78
C LEU A 147 -9.01 0.95 18.73
N ASP A 148 -9.75 0.87 19.84
CA ASP A 148 -9.50 -0.17 20.84
C ASP A 148 -9.89 -1.56 20.32
N ARG A 149 -11.01 -1.64 19.60
CA ARG A 149 -11.46 -2.89 18.96
C ARG A 149 -10.48 -3.32 17.88
N GLU A 150 -10.04 -2.39 17.03
CA GLU A 150 -9.14 -2.72 15.95
C GLU A 150 -7.75 -3.10 16.46
N ARG A 151 -7.34 -2.55 17.61
CA ARG A 151 -6.10 -2.96 18.27
C ARG A 151 -6.14 -4.44 18.65
N GLU A 152 -7.27 -4.93 19.16
CA GLU A 152 -7.43 -6.35 19.50
C GLU A 152 -7.34 -7.23 18.25
N VAL A 153 -7.94 -6.82 17.13
CA VAL A 153 -7.84 -7.54 15.84
C VAL A 153 -6.39 -7.63 15.38
N VAL A 154 -5.66 -6.51 15.38
CA VAL A 154 -4.26 -6.49 14.95
C VAL A 154 -3.36 -7.32 15.87
N LEU A 155 -3.64 -7.33 17.18
CA LEU A 155 -2.91 -8.19 18.11
C LEU A 155 -3.14 -9.68 17.84
N GLU A 156 -4.36 -10.06 17.47
CA GLU A 156 -4.67 -11.44 17.07
C GLU A 156 -3.94 -11.82 15.77
N GLU A 157 -3.86 -10.91 14.80
CA GLU A 157 -3.09 -11.14 13.56
C GLU A 157 -1.60 -11.33 13.82
N ILE A 158 -1.02 -10.55 14.73
CA ILE A 158 0.37 -10.73 15.15
C ILE A 158 0.55 -12.11 15.80
N ALA A 159 -0.36 -12.51 16.68
CA ALA A 159 -0.31 -13.83 17.32
C ALA A 159 -0.38 -14.97 16.29
N MET A 160 -1.25 -14.84 15.27
CA MET A 160 -1.33 -15.82 14.18
C MET A 160 -0.04 -15.92 13.37
N VAL A 161 0.66 -14.81 13.13
CA VAL A 161 1.97 -14.80 12.44
C VAL A 161 3.04 -15.46 13.32
N GLU A 162 3.05 -15.20 14.63
CA GLU A 162 3.98 -15.82 15.58
C GLU A 162 3.77 -17.34 15.68
N ASP A 163 2.52 -17.79 15.57
CA ASP A 163 2.14 -19.22 15.56
C ASP A 163 2.40 -19.92 14.21
N SER A 164 2.80 -19.18 13.17
CA SER A 164 3.17 -19.70 11.86
C SER A 164 4.69 -19.63 11.63
N PRO A 165 5.44 -20.74 11.83
CA PRO A 165 6.90 -20.73 11.66
C PRO A 165 7.37 -20.33 10.25
N GLN A 166 6.53 -20.53 9.23
CA GLN A 166 6.83 -20.17 7.84
C GLN A 166 6.77 -18.67 7.60
N ASP A 167 5.90 -17.95 8.32
CA ASP A 167 5.82 -16.50 8.21
C ASP A 167 6.85 -15.84 9.15
N LEU A 168 6.96 -16.36 10.38
CA LEU A 168 7.89 -15.86 11.38
C LEU A 168 9.36 -15.90 10.92
N ILE A 169 9.78 -16.92 10.15
CA ILE A 169 11.17 -17.02 9.68
C ILE A 169 11.55 -15.84 8.78
N HIS A 170 10.61 -15.30 8.01
CA HIS A 170 10.86 -14.14 7.15
C HIS A 170 11.10 -12.88 7.98
N ASP A 171 10.37 -12.72 9.08
CA ASP A 171 10.58 -11.62 10.01
C ASP A 171 11.90 -11.75 10.76
N VAL A 172 12.21 -12.93 11.32
CA VAL A 172 13.49 -13.16 12.01
C VAL A 172 14.68 -12.95 11.07
N LEU A 173 14.58 -13.41 9.82
CA LEU A 173 15.62 -13.18 8.82
C LEU A 173 15.80 -11.68 8.55
N ALA A 174 14.70 -10.93 8.44
CA ALA A 174 14.76 -9.49 8.24
C ALA A 174 15.47 -8.77 9.39
N GLU A 175 15.31 -9.20 10.64
CA GLU A 175 16.00 -8.62 11.81
C GLU A 175 17.53 -8.80 11.78
N VAL A 176 18.02 -9.82 11.08
CA VAL A 176 19.46 -10.13 11.02
C VAL A 176 20.12 -9.49 9.80
N VAL A 177 19.37 -9.32 8.70
CA VAL A 177 19.90 -8.90 7.40
C VAL A 177 19.78 -7.40 7.18
N LEU A 178 18.80 -6.73 7.81
CA LEU A 178 18.52 -5.30 7.69
C LEU A 178 19.00 -4.52 8.92
#